data_AF-A0A553A9E6-F1
#
_entry.id   AF-A0A553A9E6-F1
#
_cell.length_a   1.000
_cell.length_b   1.000
_cell.length_c   1.000
_cell.angle_alpha   90.00
_cell.angle_beta   90.00
_cell.angle_gamma   90.00
#
_symmetry.space_group_name_H-M   'P 1'
#
loop_
_entity.id
_entity.type
_entity.pdbx_description
1 polymer ?
#
loop_
_entity_poly.entity_id
_entity_poly.type
_entity_poly.pdbx_seq_one_letter_code
_entity_poly.pdbx_strand_id
1 'polypeptide(L)'
;MRRVLALVAPLGLAFIPLGMALGFLVVHSGLAWWWAPVFAGVIYAGSLEFLMVGLVAGGAAVATVAVTTLVVNARHVFYALSFPLHRVHGVAAKLYSTYTLSDEAYAVAVSPQAHGWTTRPILFMQVLFHLLWVGGATLGGLLGEVLPIDRLVGLDFALTALFIVLGIEAYRQRPDPVTAVLALLCAAGAWLVVPGQMLVCAFAAFTALLLLRRRTRHA
;
A
#
# COMPACT_ATOMS: atom_id res chain seq x y z
N MET A 1 -12.34 -15.18 18.88
CA MET A 1 -11.31 -15.37 17.84
C MET A 1 -11.80 -16.05 16.58
N ARG A 2 -12.51 -17.20 16.60
CA ARG A 2 -13.00 -17.85 15.36
C ARG A 2 -13.85 -16.93 14.45
N ARG A 3 -14.74 -16.11 15.03
CA ARG A 3 -15.54 -15.12 14.29
C ARG A 3 -14.69 -14.01 13.66
N VAL A 4 -13.61 -13.60 14.33
CA VAL A 4 -12.64 -12.63 13.81
C VAL A 4 -11.95 -13.24 12.60
N LEU A 5 -11.40 -14.46 12.75
CA LEU A 5 -10.72 -15.20 11.69
C LEU A 5 -11.60 -15.37 10.44
N ALA A 6 -12.86 -15.78 10.61
CA ALA A 6 -13.79 -15.95 9.49
C ALA A 6 -14.06 -14.64 8.73
N LEU A 7 -14.09 -13.51 9.44
CA LEU A 7 -14.29 -12.19 8.82
C LEU A 7 -13.05 -11.72 8.06
N VAL A 8 -11.86 -11.96 8.60
CA VAL A 8 -10.60 -11.42 8.06
C VAL A 8 -9.90 -12.36 7.07
N ALA A 9 -10.19 -13.66 7.10
CA ALA A 9 -9.52 -14.64 6.26
C ALA A 9 -9.58 -14.34 4.75
N PRO A 10 -10.72 -13.94 4.17
CA PRO A 10 -10.77 -13.63 2.73
C PRO A 10 -9.82 -12.50 2.33
N LEU A 11 -9.75 -11.44 3.15
CA LEU A 11 -8.83 -10.32 2.94
C LEU A 11 -7.39 -10.73 3.21
N GLY A 12 -7.13 -11.41 4.34
CA GLY A 12 -5.79 -11.85 4.73
C GLY A 12 -5.16 -12.80 3.72
N LEU A 13 -5.94 -13.67 3.07
CA LEU A 13 -5.42 -14.56 2.03
C LEU A 13 -4.88 -13.81 0.81
N ALA A 14 -5.39 -12.60 0.51
CA ALA A 14 -4.87 -11.76 -0.56
C ALA A 14 -3.47 -11.18 -0.24
N PHE A 15 -3.09 -11.10 1.04
CA PHE A 15 -1.75 -10.63 1.45
C PHE A 15 -0.66 -11.62 1.05
N ILE A 16 -0.96 -12.91 0.91
CA ILE A 16 0.04 -13.92 0.53
C ILE A 16 0.56 -13.68 -0.89
N PRO A 17 -0.27 -13.71 -1.97
CA PRO A 17 0.23 -13.49 -3.32
C PRO A 17 0.79 -12.08 -3.51
N LEU A 18 0.20 -11.06 -2.85
CA LEU A 18 0.70 -9.70 -2.93
C LEU A 18 2.06 -9.57 -2.23
N GLY A 19 2.22 -10.14 -1.03
CA GLY A 19 3.51 -10.20 -0.34
C GLY A 19 4.53 -10.98 -1.16
N MET A 20 4.14 -12.11 -1.77
CA MET A 20 5.04 -12.88 -2.65
C MET A 20 5.53 -12.03 -3.83
N ALA A 21 4.67 -11.21 -4.44
CA ALA A 21 5.08 -10.29 -5.49
C ALA A 21 6.13 -9.28 -5.00
N LEU A 22 6.02 -8.77 -3.78
CA LEU A 22 7.05 -7.91 -3.18
C LEU A 22 8.37 -8.67 -3.02
N GLY A 23 8.31 -9.92 -2.54
CA GLY A 23 9.49 -10.78 -2.40
C GLY A 23 10.20 -11.03 -3.72
N PHE A 24 9.45 -11.35 -4.79
CA PHE A 24 10.02 -11.50 -6.13
C PHE A 24 10.64 -10.20 -6.64
N LEU A 25 9.99 -9.06 -6.41
CA LEU A 25 10.50 -7.77 -6.84
C LEU A 25 11.82 -7.41 -6.15
N VAL A 26 11.96 -7.69 -4.85
CA VAL A 26 13.21 -7.47 -4.10
C VAL A 26 14.36 -8.25 -4.73
N VAL A 27 14.18 -9.56 -4.94
CA VAL A 27 15.22 -10.43 -5.52
C VAL A 27 15.52 -10.02 -6.97
N HIS A 28 14.50 -9.74 -7.77
CA HIS A 28 14.66 -9.27 -9.14
C HIS A 28 15.43 -7.95 -9.23
N SER A 29 15.27 -7.07 -8.24
CA SER A 29 15.99 -5.79 -8.15
C SER A 29 17.45 -5.95 -7.70
N GLY A 30 17.94 -7.19 -7.55
CA GLY A 30 19.31 -7.51 -7.14
C GLY A 30 19.56 -7.43 -5.63
N LEU A 31 18.51 -7.24 -4.82
CA LEU A 31 18.61 -7.28 -3.36
C LEU A 31 18.52 -8.71 -2.85
N ALA A 32 19.20 -9.00 -1.74
CA ALA A 32 19.08 -10.30 -1.09
C ALA A 32 17.65 -10.55 -0.60
N TRP A 33 17.17 -11.80 -0.68
CA TRP A 33 15.79 -12.18 -0.40
C TRP A 33 15.30 -11.75 0.99
N TRP A 34 16.19 -11.70 1.99
CA TRP A 34 15.86 -11.34 3.37
C TRP A 34 15.48 -9.87 3.52
N TRP A 35 15.77 -9.01 2.53
CA TRP A 35 15.26 -7.64 2.52
C TRP A 35 13.74 -7.60 2.38
N ALA A 36 13.12 -8.58 1.72
CA ALA A 36 11.67 -8.64 1.55
C ALA A 36 10.91 -8.71 2.89
N PRO A 37 11.19 -9.67 3.79
CA PRO A 37 10.56 -9.69 5.11
C PRO A 37 10.96 -8.50 5.99
N VAL A 38 12.16 -7.94 5.83
CA VAL A 38 12.57 -6.73 6.56
C VAL A 38 11.71 -5.54 6.16
N PHE A 39 11.54 -5.29 4.85
CA PHE A 39 10.67 -4.22 4.36
C PHE A 39 9.24 -4.45 4.81
N ALA A 40 8.68 -5.64 4.53
CA ALA A 40 7.33 -6.03 4.92
C ALA A 40 7.08 -5.88 6.44
N GLY A 41 8.08 -6.17 7.27
CA GLY A 41 7.95 -6.20 8.72
C GLY A 41 8.20 -4.86 9.43
N VAL A 42 9.04 -3.99 8.85
CA VAL A 42 9.49 -2.71 9.45
C VAL A 42 8.79 -1.51 8.84
N ILE A 43 8.51 -1.55 7.54
CA ILE A 43 7.87 -0.45 6.83
C ILE A 43 6.35 -0.65 6.86
N TYR A 44 5.89 -1.86 6.54
CA TYR A 44 4.47 -2.26 6.56
C TYR A 44 3.56 -1.21 5.90
N ALA A 45 3.94 -0.78 4.69
CA ALA A 45 3.25 0.29 3.96
C ALA A 45 2.59 -0.18 2.65
N GLY A 46 2.54 -1.50 2.42
CA GLY A 46 1.84 -2.11 1.30
C GLY A 46 2.36 -1.62 -0.06
N SER A 47 1.56 -0.83 -0.77
CA SER A 47 1.92 -0.33 -2.12
C SER A 47 3.19 0.51 -2.15
N LEU A 48 3.55 1.19 -1.05
CA LEU A 48 4.80 1.95 -0.99
C LEU A 48 6.02 1.04 -1.04
N GLU A 49 5.97 -0.16 -0.47
CA GLU A 49 7.14 -1.05 -0.39
C GLU A 49 7.61 -1.45 -1.79
N PHE A 50 6.66 -1.69 -2.71
CA PHE A 50 7.00 -1.94 -4.10
C PHE A 50 7.63 -0.73 -4.80
N LEU A 51 7.09 0.46 -4.57
CA LEU A 51 7.64 1.69 -5.13
C LEU A 51 9.04 1.99 -4.57
N MET A 52 9.24 1.74 -3.28
CA MET A 52 10.50 1.95 -2.59
C MET A 52 11.59 1.03 -3.15
N VAL A 53 11.29 -0.24 -3.44
CA VAL A 53 12.27 -1.15 -4.05
C VAL A 53 12.81 -0.56 -5.36
N GLY A 54 11.93 -0.04 -6.22
CA GLY A 54 12.35 0.63 -7.46
C GLY A 54 13.15 1.91 -7.23
N LEU A 55 12.75 2.75 -6.26
CA LEU A 55 13.47 3.98 -5.94
C LEU A 55 14.87 3.71 -5.36
N VAL A 56 14.99 2.72 -4.48
CA VAL A 56 16.27 2.34 -3.85
C VAL A 56 17.19 1.69 -4.87
N ALA A 57 16.68 0.75 -5.69
CA ALA A 57 17.45 0.12 -6.75
C ALA A 57 17.93 1.13 -7.81
N GLY A 58 17.12 2.14 -8.11
CA GLY A 58 17.47 3.24 -9.01
C GLY A 58 18.38 4.33 -8.40
N GLY A 59 18.78 4.20 -7.13
CA GLY A 59 19.65 5.18 -6.47
C GLY A 59 19.00 6.54 -6.22
N ALA A 60 17.67 6.59 -6.05
CA ALA A 60 16.96 7.83 -5.79
C ALA A 60 17.44 8.51 -4.49
N ALA A 61 17.51 9.83 -4.50
CA ALA A 61 17.87 10.60 -3.31
C ALA A 61 16.88 10.35 -2.16
N VAL A 62 17.38 10.29 -0.91
CA VAL A 62 16.58 10.08 0.30
C VAL A 62 15.42 11.07 0.40
N ALA A 63 15.64 12.33 -0.01
CA ALA A 63 14.60 13.35 -0.03
C ALA A 63 13.43 12.97 -0.97
N THR A 64 13.73 12.43 -2.16
CA THR A 64 12.71 11.96 -3.12
C THR A 64 11.92 10.78 -2.53
N VAL A 65 12.60 9.84 -1.88
CA VAL A 65 11.96 8.69 -1.20
C VAL A 65 11.05 9.18 -0.07
N ALA A 66 11.51 10.12 0.75
CA ALA A 66 10.73 10.68 1.86
C ALA A 66 9.47 11.42 1.38
N VAL A 67 9.61 12.29 0.38
CA VAL A 67 8.46 13.04 -0.19
C VAL A 67 7.48 12.09 -0.86
N THR A 68 7.97 11.14 -1.64
CA THR A 68 7.13 10.12 -2.29
C THR A 68 6.37 9.29 -1.26
N THR A 69 7.06 8.84 -0.22
CA THR A 69 6.48 8.09 0.91
C THR A 69 5.33 8.86 1.56
N LEU A 70 5.57 10.14 1.87
CA LEU A 70 4.58 11.02 2.49
C LEU A 70 3.36 11.22 1.60
N VAL A 71 3.57 11.50 0.31
CA VAL A 71 2.49 11.78 -0.65
C VAL A 71 1.64 10.53 -0.90
N VAL A 72 2.26 9.38 -1.14
CA VAL A 72 1.55 8.13 -1.43
C VAL A 72 0.77 7.64 -0.20
N ASN A 73 1.32 7.80 1.00
CA ASN A 73 0.66 7.37 2.24
C ASN A 73 -0.26 8.40 2.87
N ALA A 74 -0.40 9.60 2.30
CA ALA A 74 -1.24 10.67 2.85
C ALA A 74 -2.70 10.21 3.11
N ARG A 75 -3.18 9.17 2.41
CA ARG A 75 -4.49 8.55 2.66
C ARG A 75 -4.70 8.09 4.11
N HIS A 76 -3.63 7.68 4.81
CA HIS A 76 -3.71 7.20 6.19
C HIS A 76 -4.12 8.30 7.19
N VAL A 77 -3.92 9.58 6.83
CA VAL A 77 -4.38 10.72 7.65
C VAL A 77 -5.89 10.67 7.86
N PHE A 78 -6.65 10.21 6.85
CA PHE A 78 -8.11 10.09 6.97
C PHE A 78 -8.52 8.93 7.88
N TYR A 79 -7.75 7.84 7.88
CA TYR A 79 -8.04 6.68 8.75
C TYR A 79 -7.88 7.05 10.23
N ALA A 80 -6.92 7.93 10.56
CA ALA A 80 -6.72 8.40 11.93
C ALA A 80 -7.97 9.08 12.54
N LEU A 81 -8.86 9.64 11.71
CA LEU A 81 -10.07 10.33 12.17
C LEU A 81 -11.21 9.39 12.58
N SER A 82 -11.27 8.19 11.97
CA SER A 82 -12.41 7.28 12.11
C SER A 82 -12.05 5.90 12.65
N PHE A 83 -10.76 5.54 12.65
CA PHE A 83 -10.32 4.27 13.21
C PHE A 83 -10.63 4.20 14.72
N PRO A 84 -11.19 3.09 15.23
CA PRO A 84 -11.68 3.00 16.61
C PRO A 84 -10.54 2.80 17.63
N LEU A 85 -9.49 3.63 17.59
CA LEU A 85 -8.31 3.55 18.48
C LEU A 85 -8.68 3.76 19.96
N HIS A 86 -9.80 4.43 20.24
CA HIS A 86 -10.35 4.58 21.59
C HIS A 86 -10.77 3.23 22.23
N ARG A 87 -11.03 2.19 21.42
CA ARG A 87 -11.36 0.83 21.88
C ARG A 87 -10.12 -0.02 22.17
N VAL A 88 -8.93 0.48 21.81
CA VAL A 88 -7.63 -0.15 22.05
C VAL A 88 -7.03 0.44 23.32
N HIS A 89 -6.77 -0.40 24.32
CA HIS A 89 -6.27 0.01 25.63
C HIS A 89 -4.78 -0.36 25.77
N GLY A 90 -4.01 0.54 26.39
CA GLY A 90 -2.56 0.40 26.58
C GLY A 90 -1.74 1.13 25.51
N VAL A 91 -0.64 1.75 25.93
CA VAL A 91 0.21 2.57 25.05
C VAL A 91 0.84 1.73 23.95
N ALA A 92 1.43 0.59 24.30
CA ALA A 92 2.04 -0.32 23.34
C ALA A 92 1.03 -0.87 22.31
N ALA A 93 -0.17 -1.22 22.77
CA ALA A 93 -1.25 -1.68 21.90
C ALA A 93 -1.70 -0.59 20.92
N LYS A 94 -1.81 0.67 21.37
CA LYS A 94 -2.15 1.80 20.50
C LYS A 94 -1.05 2.10 19.49
N LEU A 95 0.23 2.06 19.92
CA LEU A 95 1.37 2.29 19.03
C LEU A 95 1.42 1.21 17.94
N TYR A 96 1.34 -0.06 18.32
CA TYR A 96 1.31 -1.15 17.36
C TYR A 96 0.10 -1.08 16.43
N SER A 97 -1.09 -0.74 16.96
CA SER A 97 -2.31 -0.62 16.17
C SER A 97 -2.25 0.54 15.18
N THR A 98 -1.56 1.62 15.54
CA THR A 98 -1.31 2.76 14.63
C THR A 98 -0.28 2.39 13.56
N TYR A 99 0.78 1.69 13.95
CA TYR A 99 1.82 1.21 13.03
C TYR A 99 1.28 0.22 12.00
N THR A 100 0.44 -0.73 12.43
CA THR A 100 -0.15 -1.78 11.58
C THR A 100 -1.51 -1.37 10.99
N LEU A 101 -1.72 -0.08 10.78
CA LEU A 101 -2.93 0.44 10.17
C LEU A 101 -2.80 0.36 8.64
N SER A 102 -3.54 -0.56 8.03
CA SER A 102 -3.70 -0.67 6.57
C SER A 102 -5.14 -0.37 6.14
N ASP A 103 -5.36 -0.21 4.83
CA ASP A 103 -6.69 -0.02 4.23
C ASP A 103 -7.65 -1.17 4.61
N GLU A 104 -7.15 -2.41 4.60
CA GLU A 104 -7.91 -3.62 4.93
C GLU A 104 -8.19 -3.70 6.43
N ALA A 105 -7.20 -3.39 7.27
CA ALA A 105 -7.39 -3.33 8.71
C ALA A 105 -8.42 -2.24 9.07
N TYR A 106 -8.36 -1.10 8.41
CA TYR A 106 -9.35 -0.02 8.56
C TYR A 106 -10.75 -0.48 8.13
N ALA A 107 -10.88 -1.04 6.93
CA ALA A 107 -12.16 -1.48 6.37
C ALA A 107 -12.87 -2.49 7.27
N VAL A 108 -12.12 -3.44 7.84
CA VAL A 108 -12.68 -4.42 8.79
C VAL A 108 -13.03 -3.75 10.12
N ALA A 109 -12.15 -2.92 10.67
CA ALA A 109 -12.35 -2.32 12.00
C ALA A 109 -13.58 -1.38 12.08
N VAL A 110 -13.95 -0.74 10.97
CA VAL A 110 -15.14 0.12 10.89
C VAL A 110 -16.41 -0.62 10.46
N SER A 111 -16.31 -1.90 10.11
CA SER A 111 -17.47 -2.70 9.67
C SER A 111 -18.48 -2.93 10.81
N PRO A 112 -19.78 -3.11 10.49
CA PRO A 112 -20.80 -3.47 11.49
C PRO A 112 -20.46 -4.73 12.29
N GLN A 113 -19.75 -5.69 11.68
CA GLN A 113 -19.33 -6.93 12.30
C GLN A 113 -18.25 -6.73 13.38
N ALA A 114 -17.52 -5.60 13.32
CA ALA A 114 -16.49 -5.21 14.28
C ALA A 114 -16.99 -4.20 15.34
N HIS A 115 -18.28 -3.84 15.36
CA HIS A 115 -18.79 -2.74 16.19
C HIS A 115 -18.60 -2.92 17.71
N GLY A 116 -18.41 -4.15 18.18
CA GLY A 116 -18.11 -4.47 19.59
C GLY A 116 -16.67 -4.92 19.85
N TRP A 117 -15.77 -4.81 18.87
CA TRP A 117 -14.39 -5.23 19.05
C TRP A 117 -13.64 -4.27 19.97
N THR A 118 -12.87 -4.85 20.88
CA THR A 118 -11.94 -4.16 21.78
C THR A 118 -10.50 -4.49 21.36
N THR A 119 -9.52 -4.11 22.18
CA THR A 119 -8.09 -4.38 21.99
C THR A 119 -7.75 -5.76 21.39
N ARG A 120 -8.23 -6.86 21.99
CA ARG A 120 -7.80 -8.22 21.60
C ARG A 120 -8.20 -8.60 20.16
N PRO A 121 -9.47 -8.51 19.75
CA PRO A 121 -9.86 -8.77 18.36
C PRO A 121 -9.16 -7.88 17.33
N ILE A 122 -9.02 -6.59 17.62
CA ILE A 122 -8.37 -5.62 16.72
C ILE A 122 -6.90 -6.00 16.51
N LEU A 123 -6.15 -6.19 17.60
CA LEU A 123 -4.74 -6.58 17.53
C LEU A 123 -4.58 -7.97 16.90
N PHE A 124 -5.46 -8.92 17.18
CA PHE A 124 -5.39 -10.24 16.57
C PHE A 124 -5.51 -10.18 15.04
N MET A 125 -6.45 -9.38 14.52
CA MET A 125 -6.56 -9.13 13.08
C MET A 125 -5.29 -8.49 12.52
N GLN A 126 -4.79 -7.43 13.16
CA GLN A 126 -3.62 -6.69 12.69
C GLN A 126 -2.36 -7.57 12.67
N VAL A 127 -2.13 -8.32 13.74
CA VAL A 127 -1.04 -9.31 13.81
C VAL A 127 -1.19 -10.34 12.71
N LEU A 128 -2.41 -10.85 12.46
CA LEU A 128 -2.63 -11.84 11.40
C LEU A 128 -2.29 -11.27 10.02
N PHE A 129 -2.76 -10.06 9.68
CA PHE A 129 -2.41 -9.41 8.41
C PHE A 129 -0.93 -9.15 8.29
N HIS A 130 -0.29 -8.69 9.36
CA HIS A 130 1.14 -8.44 9.39
C HIS A 130 1.95 -9.74 9.17
N LEU A 131 1.57 -10.84 9.83
CA LEU A 131 2.20 -12.14 9.63
C LEU A 131 1.99 -12.70 8.22
N LEU A 132 0.79 -12.55 7.66
CA LEU A 132 0.51 -13.00 6.29
C LEU A 132 1.28 -12.18 5.26
N TRP A 133 1.45 -10.87 5.50
CA TRP A 133 2.28 -10.00 4.67
C TRP A 133 3.75 -10.43 4.66
N VAL A 134 4.34 -10.52 5.86
CA VAL A 134 5.75 -10.90 6.05
C VAL A 134 5.98 -12.32 5.56
N GLY A 135 5.06 -13.23 5.84
CA GLY A 135 5.11 -14.62 5.36
C GLY A 135 5.06 -14.69 3.84
N GLY A 136 4.14 -13.96 3.20
CA GLY A 136 4.06 -13.84 1.75
C GLY A 136 5.36 -13.29 1.15
N ALA A 137 5.89 -12.19 1.69
CA ALA A 137 7.15 -11.59 1.26
C ALA A 137 8.35 -12.52 1.42
N THR A 138 8.41 -13.25 2.53
CA THR A 138 9.44 -14.28 2.77
C THR A 138 9.36 -15.39 1.74
N LEU A 139 8.15 -15.93 1.50
CA LEU A 139 7.92 -16.99 0.52
C LEU A 139 8.29 -16.52 -0.89
N GLY A 140 7.90 -15.30 -1.27
CA GLY A 140 8.28 -14.71 -2.56
C GLY A 140 9.79 -14.53 -2.70
N GLY A 141 10.46 -14.04 -1.66
CA GLY A 141 11.92 -13.89 -1.67
C GLY A 141 12.66 -15.22 -1.80
N LEU A 142 12.28 -16.22 -1.00
CA LEU A 142 12.88 -17.56 -1.06
C LEU A 142 12.62 -18.26 -2.39
N LEU A 143 11.37 -18.23 -2.88
CA LEU A 143 11.04 -18.78 -4.19
C LEU A 143 11.78 -18.03 -5.30
N GLY A 144 11.99 -16.72 -5.12
CA GLY A 144 12.73 -15.91 -6.06
C GLY A 144 14.22 -16.27 -6.14
N GLU A 145 14.83 -16.71 -5.06
CA GLU A 145 16.23 -17.15 -5.05
C GLU A 145 16.40 -18.52 -5.73
N VAL A 146 15.40 -19.39 -5.64
CA VAL A 146 15.42 -20.75 -6.20
C VAL A 146 14.99 -20.77 -7.67
N LEU A 147 14.03 -19.93 -8.04
CA LEU A 147 13.57 -19.81 -9.42
C LEU A 147 14.58 -18.99 -10.22
N PRO A 148 14.86 -19.36 -11.48
CA PRO A 148 15.65 -18.52 -12.37
C PRO A 148 14.82 -17.29 -12.77
N ILE A 149 14.71 -16.31 -11.86
CA ILE A 149 13.97 -15.06 -12.04
C ILE A 149 14.41 -14.35 -13.32
N ASP A 150 15.69 -14.43 -13.68
CA ASP A 150 16.26 -13.85 -14.89
C ASP A 150 15.59 -14.37 -16.17
N ARG A 151 14.90 -15.51 -16.10
CA ARG A 151 14.15 -16.12 -17.22
C ARG A 151 12.64 -15.86 -17.15
N LEU A 152 12.13 -15.29 -16.05
CA LEU A 152 10.73 -14.94 -15.88
C LEU A 152 10.43 -13.62 -16.61
N VAL A 153 10.22 -13.75 -17.93
CA VAL A 153 9.78 -12.64 -18.79
C VAL A 153 8.45 -12.10 -18.26
N GLY A 154 8.42 -10.81 -17.89
CA GLY A 154 7.21 -10.12 -17.44
C GLY A 154 7.12 -9.83 -15.94
N LEU A 155 8.13 -10.19 -15.13
CA LEU A 155 8.16 -9.79 -13.73
C LEU A 155 8.23 -8.25 -13.57
N ASP A 156 8.92 -7.57 -14.48
CA ASP A 156 8.98 -6.10 -14.58
C ASP A 156 7.59 -5.47 -14.76
N PHE A 157 6.68 -6.20 -15.41
CA PHE A 157 5.31 -5.77 -15.60
C PHE A 157 4.44 -5.99 -14.36
N ALA A 158 4.83 -6.86 -13.43
CA ALA A 158 4.01 -7.16 -12.25
C ALA A 158 3.71 -5.91 -11.41
N LEU A 159 4.70 -5.03 -11.23
CA LEU A 159 4.52 -3.76 -10.53
C LEU A 159 3.54 -2.83 -11.27
N THR A 160 3.70 -2.74 -12.59
CA THR A 160 2.82 -1.94 -13.45
C THR A 160 1.39 -2.49 -13.40
N ALA A 161 1.22 -3.80 -13.51
CA ALA A 161 -0.07 -4.49 -13.42
C ALA A 161 -0.74 -4.26 -12.06
N LEU A 162 0.02 -4.32 -10.96
CA LEU A 162 -0.50 -4.04 -9.62
C LEU A 162 -1.11 -2.63 -9.54
N PHE A 163 -0.37 -1.60 -9.95
CA PHE A 163 -0.89 -0.23 -9.92
C PHE A 163 -2.07 -0.01 -10.89
N ILE A 164 -2.07 -0.66 -12.05
CA ILE A 164 -3.22 -0.63 -12.98
C ILE A 164 -4.45 -1.24 -12.31
N VAL A 165 -4.32 -2.43 -11.71
CA VAL A 165 -5.43 -3.11 -11.02
C VAL A 165 -5.94 -2.27 -9.86
N LEU A 166 -5.05 -1.73 -9.02
CA LEU A 166 -5.43 -0.81 -7.93
C LEU A 166 -6.15 0.43 -8.46
N GLY A 167 -5.71 1.00 -9.57
CA GLY A 167 -6.38 2.12 -10.24
C GLY A 167 -7.78 1.76 -10.74
N ILE A 168 -7.94 0.58 -11.37
CA ILE A 168 -9.23 0.07 -11.83
C ILE A 168 -10.17 -0.16 -10.64
N GLU A 169 -9.69 -0.79 -9.56
CA GLU A 169 -10.49 -1.03 -8.36
C GLU A 169 -10.93 0.27 -7.71
N ALA A 170 -10.04 1.26 -7.58
CA ALA A 170 -10.37 2.59 -7.07
C ALA A 170 -11.47 3.26 -7.92
N TYR A 171 -11.37 3.17 -9.26
CA TYR A 171 -12.39 3.69 -10.17
C TYR A 171 -13.73 2.95 -10.03
N ARG A 172 -13.70 1.61 -9.88
CA ARG A 172 -14.93 0.81 -9.69
C ARG A 172 -15.65 1.14 -8.40
N GLN A 173 -14.92 1.48 -7.33
CA GLN A 173 -15.52 1.88 -6.05
C GLN A 173 -16.22 3.24 -6.14
N ARG A 174 -15.66 4.19 -6.90
CA ARG A 174 -16.23 5.53 -7.09
C ARG A 174 -16.00 6.01 -8.53
N PRO A 175 -16.90 5.67 -9.47
CA PRO A 175 -16.72 6.02 -10.87
C PRO A 175 -16.82 7.54 -11.07
N ASP A 176 -15.70 8.16 -11.41
CA ASP A 176 -15.60 9.58 -11.77
C ASP A 176 -14.66 9.75 -12.96
N PRO A 177 -15.19 9.76 -14.20
CA PRO A 177 -14.37 9.79 -15.41
C PRO A 177 -13.53 11.05 -15.53
N VAL A 178 -14.03 12.18 -15.00
CA VAL A 178 -13.29 13.45 -15.03
C VAL A 178 -12.06 13.36 -14.11
N THR A 179 -12.21 12.77 -12.92
CA THR A 179 -11.06 12.55 -12.02
C THR A 179 -10.02 11.63 -12.68
N ALA A 180 -10.46 10.55 -13.33
CA ALA A 180 -9.55 9.64 -14.03
C ALA A 180 -8.79 10.33 -15.18
N VAL A 181 -9.49 11.13 -16.00
CA VAL A 181 -8.86 11.88 -17.10
C VAL A 181 -7.88 12.93 -16.57
N LEU A 182 -8.25 13.68 -15.52
CA LEU A 182 -7.34 14.65 -14.91
C LEU A 182 -6.07 13.99 -14.37
N ALA A 183 -6.18 12.80 -13.76
CA ALA A 183 -5.03 12.05 -13.29
C ALA A 183 -4.11 11.66 -14.45
N LEU A 184 -4.67 11.12 -15.55
CA LEU A 184 -3.92 10.76 -16.76
C LEU A 184 -3.21 11.97 -17.37
N LEU A 185 -3.89 13.11 -17.48
CA LEU A 185 -3.30 14.33 -18.03
C LEU A 185 -2.17 14.88 -17.14
N CYS A 186 -2.33 14.85 -15.82
CA CYS A 186 -1.27 15.25 -14.89
C CYS A 186 -0.06 14.33 -14.99
N ALA A 187 -0.27 13.02 -15.07
CA ALA A 187 0.80 12.05 -15.23
C ALA A 187 1.54 12.24 -16.57
N ALA A 188 0.82 12.36 -17.69
CA ALA A 188 1.40 12.59 -19.00
C ALA A 188 2.16 13.91 -19.08
N GLY A 189 1.58 15.00 -18.56
CA GLY A 189 2.23 16.31 -18.52
C GLY A 189 3.49 16.30 -17.66
N ALA A 190 3.45 15.71 -16.47
CA ALA A 190 4.62 15.60 -15.60
C ALA A 190 5.72 14.74 -16.22
N TRP A 191 5.36 13.66 -16.93
CA TRP A 191 6.31 12.81 -17.62
C TRP A 191 7.04 13.55 -18.75
N LEU A 192 6.32 14.38 -19.52
CA LEU A 192 6.91 15.16 -20.61
C LEU A 192 7.79 16.31 -20.14
N VAL A 193 7.44 16.97 -19.03
CA VAL A 193 8.14 18.18 -18.55
C VAL A 193 9.28 17.84 -17.59
N VAL A 194 9.04 16.94 -16.63
CA VAL A 194 10.01 16.62 -15.56
C VAL A 194 10.01 15.11 -15.27
N PRO A 195 10.53 14.26 -16.18
CA PRO A 195 10.47 12.81 -16.04
C PRO A 195 11.10 12.31 -14.73
N GLY A 196 12.18 12.95 -14.26
CA GLY A 196 12.86 12.59 -13.01
C GLY A 196 12.08 12.90 -11.72
N GLN A 197 11.05 13.75 -11.78
CA GLN A 197 10.19 14.08 -10.63
C GLN A 197 8.70 13.87 -10.96
N MET A 198 8.42 13.05 -11.99
CA MET A 198 7.09 12.86 -12.55
C MET A 198 6.04 12.61 -11.47
N LEU A 199 6.31 11.72 -10.53
CA LEU A 199 5.36 11.32 -9.50
C LEU A 199 4.94 12.51 -8.62
N VAL A 200 5.90 13.28 -8.12
CA VAL A 200 5.65 14.42 -7.23
C VAL A 200 4.90 15.52 -7.98
N CYS A 201 5.36 15.85 -9.19
CA CYS A 201 4.71 16.87 -10.02
C CYS A 201 3.28 16.48 -10.43
N ALA A 202 3.07 15.22 -10.82
CA ALA A 202 1.75 14.70 -11.19
C ALA A 202 0.77 14.77 -10.01
N PHE A 203 1.18 14.30 -8.82
CA PHE A 203 0.32 14.34 -7.63
C PHE A 203 0.02 15.76 -7.17
N ALA A 204 1.01 16.67 -7.21
CA ALA A 204 0.82 18.06 -6.85
C ALA A 204 -0.18 18.75 -7.80
N ALA A 205 0.01 18.60 -9.12
CA ALA A 205 -0.89 19.14 -10.13
C ALA A 205 -2.30 18.56 -10.00
N PHE A 206 -2.40 17.24 -9.85
CA PHE A 206 -3.67 16.55 -9.71
C PHE A 206 -4.44 17.00 -8.47
N THR A 207 -3.75 17.13 -7.33
CA THR A 207 -4.34 17.62 -6.08
C THR A 207 -4.83 19.05 -6.23
N ALA A 208 -4.04 19.94 -6.84
CA ALA A 208 -4.43 21.32 -7.11
C ALA A 208 -5.69 21.39 -7.99
N LEU A 209 -5.77 20.59 -9.05
CA LEU A 209 -6.94 20.52 -9.93
C LEU A 209 -8.18 19.98 -9.20
N LEU A 210 -8.03 18.98 -8.33
CA LEU A 210 -9.15 18.47 -7.52
C LEU A 210 -9.64 19.51 -6.51
N LEU A 211 -8.75 20.28 -5.89
CA LEU A 211 -9.14 21.37 -4.99
C LEU A 211 -9.89 22.47 -5.74
N LEU A 212 -9.44 22.85 -6.94
CA LEU A 212 -10.13 23.80 -7.80
C LEU A 212 -11.52 23.28 -8.21
N ARG A 213 -11.60 22.03 -8.66
CA ARG A 213 -12.87 21.38 -9.04
C ARG A 213 -13.84 21.27 -7.87
N ARG A 214 -13.35 21.04 -6.66
CA ARG A 214 -14.20 21.01 -5.47
C ARG A 214 -14.76 22.40 -5.15
N ARG A 215 -13.97 23.46 -5.32
CA ARG A 215 -14.44 24.85 -5.14
C ARG A 215 -15.52 25.21 -6.15
N THR A 216 -15.36 24.84 -7.42
CA THR A 216 -16.34 25.16 -8.47
C THR A 216 -17.63 24.35 -8.42
N ARG A 217 -17.65 23.20 -7.73
CA ARG A 217 -18.88 22.41 -7.48
C ARG A 217 -19.69 22.86 -6.27
N HIS A 218 -19.12 23.71 -5.40
CA HIS A 218 -19.77 24.25 -4.20
C HIS A 218 -20.08 25.75 -4.32
N ALA A 219 -19.83 26.36 -5.49
CA ALA A 219 -20.21 27.72 -5.86
C ALA A 219 -21.37 27.64 -6.86
#